data_AF-A0A8S8XRG6-F1
#
_entry.id   AF-A0A8S8XRG6-F1
#
_cell.length_a   1.000
_cell.length_b   1.000
_cell.length_c   1.000
_cell.angle_alpha   90.00
_cell.angle_beta   90.00
_cell.angle_gamma   90.00
#
_symmetry.space_group_name_H-M   'P 1'
#
loop_
_entity.id
_entity.type
_entity.pdbx_description
1 polymer ?
#
loop_
_entity_poly.entity_id
_entity_poly.type
_entity_poly.pdbx_seq_one_letter_code
_entity_poly.pdbx_strand_id
1 'polypeptide(L)'
;MPTFIESLLGGPLVPKTKFLPPDRMVQNLQLGVYGVLVALSLLTYMVSPPEGTLWYMLTGSLTISFIVQIVIIVIAAGTGFWGTMQRDARYTLVSNLMFILAIMRFAASKVSLSSDPFELQDSPALLNILVVSYAVLLVMYFELANGVIRYSMLDTSIRTNEVYVMNPKKIVGKYHRSLVINPVSAAILAIIVLSANTILPLIVGIFSSDTATRLEESVELISVYGVALGTFFVFCVVGGLFALNLPNHLQKFREKRAE
;
A
#
# COMPACT_ATOMS: atom_id res chain seq x y z
N MET A 1 -23.09 -3.58 5.73
CA MET A 1 -21.66 -3.36 6.02
C MET A 1 -20.95 -3.25 4.68
N PRO A 2 -20.03 -2.30 4.48
CA PRO A 2 -19.20 -2.31 3.27
C PRO A 2 -18.43 -3.63 3.22
N THR A 3 -18.42 -4.28 2.07
CA THR A 3 -17.65 -5.51 1.86
C THR A 3 -16.15 -5.20 1.96
N PHE A 4 -15.32 -6.19 2.31
CA PHE A 4 -13.85 -6.03 2.41
C PHE A 4 -13.26 -5.29 1.19
N ILE A 5 -13.79 -5.60 0.00
CA ILE A 5 -13.41 -4.99 -1.27
C ILE A 5 -13.79 -3.50 -1.32
N GLU A 6 -15.00 -3.14 -0.91
CA GLU A 6 -15.46 -1.73 -0.83
C GLU A 6 -14.68 -0.94 0.22
N SER A 7 -14.21 -1.63 1.26
CA SER A 7 -13.36 -1.06 2.29
C SER A 7 -11.94 -0.76 1.80
N LEU A 8 -11.36 -1.68 1.03
CA LEU A 8 -10.06 -1.48 0.38
C LEU A 8 -10.07 -0.33 -0.63
N LEU A 9 -11.24 -0.04 -1.21
CA LEU A 9 -11.47 1.00 -2.20
C LEU A 9 -11.98 2.33 -1.60
N GLY A 10 -12.27 2.35 -0.29
CA GLY A 10 -12.81 3.53 0.38
C GLY A 10 -14.24 3.94 -0.05
N GLY A 11 -15.02 3.01 -0.62
CA GLY A 11 -16.38 3.25 -1.08
C GLY A 11 -17.01 2.09 -1.87
N PRO A 12 -18.33 2.14 -2.15
CA PRO A 12 -19.06 1.10 -2.86
C PRO A 12 -18.55 0.93 -4.30
N LEU A 13 -18.48 -0.32 -4.77
CA LEU A 13 -18.11 -0.66 -6.14
C LEU A 13 -19.25 -0.31 -7.09
N VAL A 14 -19.22 0.89 -7.68
CA VAL A 14 -20.28 1.31 -8.60
C VAL A 14 -20.03 0.71 -10.00
N PRO A 15 -20.94 -0.09 -10.55
CA PRO A 15 -20.79 -0.69 -11.87
C PRO A 15 -21.04 0.38 -12.94
N LYS A 16 -19.96 0.90 -13.52
CA LYS A 16 -19.94 1.89 -14.63
C LYS A 16 -20.61 3.24 -14.30
N THR A 17 -19.84 4.13 -13.69
CA THR A 17 -20.15 5.57 -13.73
C THR A 17 -19.62 6.16 -15.04
N LYS A 18 -20.50 6.69 -15.89
CA LYS A 18 -20.07 7.43 -17.08
C LYS A 18 -19.60 8.82 -16.63
N PHE A 19 -18.33 8.92 -16.26
CA PHE A 19 -17.75 10.19 -15.83
C PHE A 19 -17.69 11.20 -16.97
N LEU A 20 -17.92 12.47 -16.65
CA LEU A 20 -17.60 13.57 -17.56
C LEU A 20 -16.07 13.63 -17.80
N PRO A 21 -15.61 14.28 -18.89
CA PRO A 21 -14.19 14.52 -19.11
C PRO A 21 -13.54 15.12 -17.86
N PRO A 22 -12.36 14.61 -17.45
CA PRO A 22 -11.74 14.97 -16.18
C PRO A 22 -11.40 16.46 -16.16
N ASP A 23 -11.74 17.11 -15.05
CA ASP A 23 -11.32 18.49 -14.78
C ASP A 23 -9.81 18.55 -14.48
N ARG A 24 -9.28 19.77 -14.30
CA ARG A 24 -7.85 19.98 -14.07
C ARG A 24 -7.36 19.31 -12.76
N MET A 25 -8.20 19.22 -11.74
CA MET A 25 -7.85 18.58 -10.48
C MET A 25 -7.71 17.06 -10.65
N VAL A 26 -8.68 16.42 -11.31
CA VAL A 26 -8.63 14.98 -11.61
C VAL A 26 -7.44 14.66 -12.51
N GLN A 27 -7.14 15.49 -13.51
CA GLN A 27 -5.97 15.32 -14.38
C GLN A 27 -4.65 15.37 -13.58
N ASN A 28 -4.50 16.34 -12.67
CA ASN A 28 -3.31 16.44 -11.82
C ASN A 28 -3.16 15.20 -10.92
N LEU A 29 -4.27 14.68 -10.37
CA LEU A 29 -4.26 13.46 -9.58
C LEU A 29 -3.90 12.24 -10.42
N GLN A 30 -4.45 12.11 -11.63
CA GLN A 30 -4.08 11.04 -12.57
C GLN A 30 -2.59 11.06 -12.88
N LEU A 31 -2.03 12.25 -13.14
CA LEU A 31 -0.59 12.40 -13.37
C LEU A 31 0.24 12.01 -12.15
N GLY A 32 -0.20 12.40 -10.94
CA GLY A 32 0.39 11.94 -9.70
C GLY A 32 0.37 10.42 -9.56
N VAL A 33 -0.78 9.78 -9.82
CA VAL A 33 -0.90 8.32 -9.82
C VAL A 33 0.06 7.68 -10.81
N TYR A 34 0.17 8.19 -12.03
CA TYR A 34 1.10 7.62 -13.03
C TYR A 34 2.56 7.72 -12.57
N GLY A 35 2.97 8.86 -12.01
CA GLY A 35 4.33 9.01 -11.46
C GLY A 35 4.61 8.02 -10.34
N VAL A 36 3.67 7.87 -9.40
CA VAL A 36 3.79 6.92 -8.29
C VAL A 36 3.76 5.47 -8.79
N LEU A 37 2.93 5.14 -9.76
CA LEU A 37 2.81 3.80 -10.34
C LEU A 37 4.13 3.35 -10.97
N VAL A 38 4.81 4.23 -11.71
CA VAL A 38 6.13 3.94 -12.31
C VAL A 38 7.16 3.70 -11.22
N ALA A 39 7.26 4.61 -10.25
CA ALA A 39 8.20 4.48 -9.13
C ALA A 39 7.95 3.20 -8.31
N LEU A 40 6.67 2.91 -8.01
CA LEU A 40 6.24 1.72 -7.29
C LEU A 40 6.61 0.46 -8.05
N SER A 41 6.36 0.40 -9.36
CA SER A 41 6.68 -0.78 -10.19
C SER A 41 8.18 -1.08 -10.21
N LEU A 42 9.02 -0.04 -10.33
CA LEU A 42 10.47 -0.18 -10.27
C LEU A 42 10.94 -0.67 -8.90
N LEU A 43 10.38 -0.11 -7.82
CA LEU A 43 10.71 -0.54 -6.47
C LEU A 43 10.20 -1.95 -6.14
N THR A 44 9.01 -2.34 -6.62
CA THR A 44 8.52 -3.72 -6.50
C THR A 44 9.49 -4.68 -7.16
N TYR A 45 10.00 -4.33 -8.34
CA TYR A 45 11.01 -5.13 -9.01
C TYR A 45 12.24 -5.25 -8.12
N MET A 46 12.84 -4.15 -7.66
CA MET A 46 14.08 -4.16 -6.85
C MET A 46 13.96 -4.93 -5.53
N VAL A 47 12.85 -4.76 -4.82
CA VAL A 47 12.66 -5.29 -3.45
C VAL A 47 12.18 -6.75 -3.43
N SER A 48 11.67 -7.27 -4.56
CA SER A 48 11.10 -8.63 -4.65
C SER A 48 12.01 -9.60 -5.42
N PRO A 49 13.00 -10.25 -4.76
CA PRO A 49 13.86 -11.25 -5.41
C PRO A 49 13.06 -12.52 -5.76
N PRO A 50 13.34 -13.17 -6.91
CA PRO A 50 12.64 -14.38 -7.34
C PRO A 50 12.66 -15.50 -6.30
N GLU A 51 13.77 -15.69 -5.58
CA GLU A 51 13.97 -16.74 -4.57
C GLU A 51 13.04 -16.60 -3.35
N GLY A 52 12.58 -15.38 -3.05
CA GLY A 52 11.68 -15.12 -1.92
C GLY A 52 10.21 -15.16 -2.30
N THR A 53 9.86 -15.45 -3.55
CA THR A 53 8.47 -15.40 -4.02
C THR A 53 7.71 -16.69 -3.73
N LEU A 54 6.38 -16.58 -3.60
CA LEU A 54 5.49 -17.75 -3.51
C LEU A 54 5.67 -18.73 -4.68
N TRP A 55 6.00 -18.21 -5.87
CA TRP A 55 6.21 -19.00 -7.08
C TRP A 55 7.46 -19.88 -7.00
N TYR A 56 8.51 -19.42 -6.31
CA TYR A 56 9.71 -20.21 -6.12
C TYR A 56 9.47 -21.39 -5.19
N MET A 57 8.67 -21.22 -4.15
CA MET A 57 8.27 -22.35 -3.31
C MET A 57 7.47 -23.41 -4.08
N LEU A 58 6.58 -22.96 -4.97
CA LEU A 58 5.73 -23.89 -5.73
C LEU A 58 6.48 -24.61 -6.85
N THR A 59 7.43 -23.93 -7.49
CA THR A 59 8.06 -24.43 -8.72
C THR A 59 9.50 -24.90 -8.52
N GLY A 60 10.18 -24.47 -7.46
CA GLY A 60 11.60 -24.70 -7.21
C GLY A 60 12.54 -24.11 -8.26
N SER A 61 12.02 -23.33 -9.22
CA SER A 61 12.78 -22.85 -10.37
C SER A 61 12.93 -21.34 -10.33
N LEU A 62 14.17 -20.87 -10.23
CA LEU A 62 14.50 -19.45 -10.22
C LEU A 62 13.98 -18.74 -11.49
N THR A 63 14.15 -19.37 -12.65
CA THR A 63 13.73 -18.82 -13.94
C THR A 63 12.21 -18.66 -14.02
N ILE A 64 11.46 -19.67 -13.60
CA ILE A 64 9.99 -19.62 -13.64
C ILE A 64 9.49 -18.54 -12.67
N SER A 65 10.03 -18.49 -11.45
CA SER A 65 9.68 -17.46 -10.47
C SER A 65 9.96 -16.06 -10.94
N PHE A 66 11.11 -15.84 -11.59
CA PHE A 66 11.44 -14.53 -12.17
C PHE A 66 10.44 -14.11 -13.24
N ILE A 67 10.12 -15.00 -14.18
CA ILE A 67 9.16 -14.72 -15.24
C ILE A 67 7.77 -14.40 -14.66
N VAL A 68 7.28 -15.24 -13.74
CA VAL A 68 5.97 -15.03 -13.11
C VAL A 68 5.94 -13.72 -12.34
N GLN A 69 7.02 -13.39 -11.61
CA GLN A 69 7.12 -12.16 -10.84
C GLN A 69 7.06 -10.93 -11.75
N ILE A 70 7.79 -10.92 -12.87
CA ILE A 70 7.72 -9.84 -13.84
C ILE A 70 6.31 -9.72 -14.44
N VAL A 71 5.69 -10.84 -14.79
CA VAL A 71 4.32 -10.85 -15.33
C VAL A 71 3.33 -10.21 -14.35
N ILE A 72 3.43 -10.52 -13.06
CA ILE A 72 2.56 -9.92 -12.03
C ILE A 72 2.80 -8.40 -11.92
N ILE A 73 4.06 -7.96 -11.91
CA ILE A 73 4.39 -6.53 -11.84
C ILE A 73 3.85 -5.80 -13.08
N VAL A 74 3.98 -6.39 -14.27
CA VAL A 74 3.46 -5.83 -15.53
C VAL A 74 1.93 -5.76 -15.50
N ILE A 75 1.25 -6.80 -14.99
CA ILE A 75 -0.22 -6.78 -14.84
C ILE A 75 -0.63 -5.71 -13.81
N ALA A 76 0.08 -5.60 -12.69
CA ALA A 76 -0.17 -4.58 -11.67
C ALA A 76 -0.07 -3.17 -12.28
N ALA A 77 1.06 -2.86 -12.93
CA ALA A 77 1.28 -1.58 -13.60
C ALA A 77 0.24 -1.33 -14.72
N GLY A 78 0.00 -2.32 -15.58
CA GLY A 78 -0.92 -2.18 -16.72
C GLY A 78 -2.37 -1.94 -16.28
N THR A 79 -2.86 -2.74 -15.33
CA THR A 79 -4.22 -2.55 -14.78
C THR A 79 -4.33 -1.27 -13.97
N GLY A 80 -3.27 -0.85 -13.27
CA GLY A 80 -3.23 0.40 -12.53
C GLY A 80 -3.28 1.62 -13.44
N PHE A 81 -2.53 1.58 -14.54
CA PHE A 81 -2.57 2.61 -15.57
C PHE A 81 -3.95 2.69 -16.23
N TRP A 82 -4.48 1.55 -16.67
CA TRP A 82 -5.78 1.46 -17.32
C TRP A 82 -6.93 1.89 -16.40
N GLY A 83 -6.90 1.46 -15.13
CA GLY A 83 -7.89 1.84 -14.11
C GLY A 83 -7.86 3.32 -13.80
N THR A 84 -6.68 3.94 -13.75
CA THR A 84 -6.54 5.39 -13.54
C THR A 84 -7.04 6.18 -14.76
N MET A 85 -6.71 5.73 -15.97
CA MET A 85 -7.12 6.36 -17.22
C MET A 85 -8.63 6.31 -17.42
N GLN A 86 -9.23 5.12 -17.26
CA GLN A 86 -10.68 4.92 -17.38
C GLN A 86 -11.45 5.35 -16.13
N ARG A 87 -10.72 5.65 -15.03
CA ARG A 87 -11.27 5.95 -13.70
C ARG A 87 -12.15 4.82 -13.16
N ASP A 88 -11.82 3.58 -13.50
CA ASP A 88 -12.59 2.40 -13.12
C ASP A 88 -11.93 1.71 -11.92
N ALA A 89 -12.68 1.66 -10.82
CA ALA A 89 -12.28 1.08 -9.54
C ALA A 89 -11.90 -0.41 -9.64
N ARG A 90 -12.42 -1.14 -10.63
CA ARG A 90 -12.16 -2.58 -10.78
C ARG A 90 -10.72 -2.84 -11.21
N TYR A 91 -10.25 -2.10 -12.21
CA TYR A 91 -8.87 -2.23 -12.68
C TYR A 91 -7.87 -1.70 -11.63
N THR A 92 -8.22 -0.63 -10.91
CA THR A 92 -7.44 -0.16 -9.75
C THR A 92 -7.37 -1.21 -8.63
N LEU A 93 -8.48 -1.91 -8.36
CA LEU A 93 -8.49 -3.01 -7.38
C LEU A 93 -7.56 -4.14 -7.80
N VAL A 94 -7.64 -4.57 -9.07
CA VAL A 94 -6.76 -5.62 -9.60
C VAL A 94 -5.30 -5.21 -9.46
N SER A 95 -4.97 -3.97 -9.81
CA SER A 95 -3.62 -3.42 -9.63
C SER A 95 -3.15 -3.49 -8.17
N ASN A 96 -3.99 -3.02 -7.24
CA ASN A 96 -3.67 -3.03 -5.82
C ASN A 96 -3.39 -4.46 -5.33
N LEU A 97 -4.27 -5.40 -5.67
CA LEU A 97 -4.12 -6.81 -5.32
C LEU A 97 -2.86 -7.43 -5.94
N MET A 98 -2.51 -7.08 -7.16
CA MET A 98 -1.31 -7.59 -7.83
C MET A 98 -0.02 -7.02 -7.23
N PHE A 99 0.02 -5.74 -6.82
CA PHE A 99 1.16 -5.19 -6.07
C PHE A 99 1.33 -5.83 -4.69
N ILE A 100 0.21 -6.14 -4.02
CA ILE A 100 0.23 -6.89 -2.75
C ILE A 100 0.78 -8.30 -3.00
N LEU A 101 0.25 -8.99 -4.00
CA LEU A 101 0.70 -10.33 -4.40
C LEU A 101 2.19 -10.35 -4.75
N ALA A 102 2.68 -9.33 -5.46
CA ALA A 102 4.08 -9.22 -5.87
C ALA A 102 5.05 -9.05 -4.69
N ILE A 103 4.59 -8.45 -3.58
CA ILE A 103 5.42 -8.27 -2.37
C ILE A 103 5.18 -9.38 -1.33
N MET A 104 4.23 -10.28 -1.53
CA MET A 104 4.06 -11.45 -0.67
C MET A 104 5.30 -12.34 -0.78
N ARG A 105 6.24 -12.12 0.14
CA ARG A 105 7.48 -12.85 0.26
C ARG A 105 7.26 -14.01 1.21
N PHE A 106 7.68 -15.20 0.80
CA PHE A 106 7.80 -16.36 1.67
C PHE A 106 9.27 -16.71 1.82
N ALA A 107 9.70 -16.78 3.08
CA ALA A 107 10.95 -17.31 3.60
C ALA A 107 12.08 -17.56 2.58
N ALA A 108 12.86 -16.51 2.29
CA ALA A 108 14.25 -16.67 1.86
C ALA A 108 15.13 -16.23 3.04
N SER A 109 16.13 -17.01 3.42
CA SER A 109 16.93 -16.86 4.65
C SER A 109 17.82 -15.62 4.72
N LYS A 110 17.80 -14.76 3.69
CA LYS A 110 18.53 -13.49 3.61
C LYS A 110 17.66 -12.42 2.98
N VAL A 111 17.83 -11.16 3.40
CA VAL A 111 17.23 -10.01 2.73
C VAL A 111 18.01 -9.71 1.45
N SER A 112 17.84 -10.57 0.45
CA SER A 112 18.33 -10.34 -0.91
C SER A 112 17.42 -9.37 -1.66
N LEU A 113 18.01 -8.48 -2.47
CA LEU A 113 17.31 -7.68 -3.48
C LEU A 113 17.30 -8.48 -4.80
N SER A 114 16.31 -8.22 -5.67
CA SER A 114 16.23 -8.89 -6.98
C SER A 114 17.33 -8.44 -7.94
N SER A 115 17.73 -7.19 -7.81
CA SER A 115 18.76 -6.51 -8.58
C SER A 115 19.50 -5.61 -7.62
N ASP A 116 20.83 -5.68 -7.63
CA ASP A 116 21.68 -4.83 -6.81
C ASP A 116 22.51 -3.84 -7.65
N PRO A 117 21.88 -2.86 -8.33
CA PRO A 117 22.59 -1.94 -9.20
C PRO A 117 23.49 -0.94 -8.45
N PHE A 118 23.41 -0.85 -7.12
CA PHE A 118 24.16 0.12 -6.31
C PHE A 118 24.78 -0.46 -5.02
N GLU A 119 25.00 -1.78 -4.94
CA GLU A 119 25.54 -2.45 -3.74
C GLU A 119 24.72 -2.14 -2.46
N LEU A 120 23.40 -1.98 -2.62
CA LEU A 120 22.45 -1.63 -1.57
C LEU A 120 22.21 -2.78 -0.60
N GLN A 121 22.59 -4.01 -0.97
CA GLN A 121 22.46 -5.18 -0.10
C GLN A 121 23.45 -5.14 1.07
N ASP A 122 24.59 -4.45 0.93
CA ASP A 122 25.66 -4.43 1.93
C ASP A 122 25.42 -3.41 3.06
N SER A 123 24.44 -2.51 2.89
CA SER A 123 24.07 -1.51 3.89
C SER A 123 22.67 -1.78 4.46
N PRO A 124 22.57 -2.27 5.72
CA PRO A 124 21.29 -2.48 6.40
C PRO A 124 20.41 -1.22 6.46
N ALA A 125 21.04 -0.04 6.54
CA ALA A 125 20.33 1.24 6.57
C ALA A 125 19.65 1.57 5.24
N LEU A 126 20.35 1.39 4.12
CA LEU A 126 19.80 1.64 2.78
C LEU A 126 18.67 0.67 2.43
N LEU A 127 18.84 -0.60 2.81
CA LEU A 127 17.81 -1.62 2.66
C LEU A 127 16.52 -1.25 3.41
N ASN A 128 16.64 -0.80 4.66
CA ASN A 128 15.50 -0.31 5.45
C ASN A 128 14.83 0.90 4.78
N ILE A 129 15.61 1.89 4.32
CA ILE A 129 15.07 3.05 3.60
C ILE A 129 14.31 2.61 2.35
N LEU A 130 14.82 1.63 1.61
CA LEU A 130 14.19 1.13 0.38
C LEU A 130 12.84 0.47 0.67
N VAL A 131 12.78 -0.38 1.71
CA VAL A 131 11.55 -1.06 2.14
C VAL A 131 10.52 -0.06 2.69
N VAL A 132 10.95 0.93 3.49
CA VAL A 132 10.06 2.01 3.96
C VAL A 132 9.53 2.82 2.77
N SER A 133 10.41 3.20 1.84
CA SER A 133 10.03 3.96 0.64
C SER A 133 8.99 3.20 -0.18
N TYR A 134 9.17 1.90 -0.35
CA TYR A 134 8.19 1.03 -1.01
C TYR A 134 6.83 1.07 -0.29
N ALA A 135 6.80 0.87 1.03
CA ALA A 135 5.55 0.88 1.80
C ALA A 135 4.81 2.22 1.70
N VAL A 136 5.54 3.33 1.75
CA VAL A 136 4.99 4.68 1.59
C VAL A 136 4.42 4.89 0.20
N LEU A 137 5.15 4.49 -0.85
CA LEU A 137 4.66 4.60 -2.23
C LEU A 137 3.44 3.71 -2.49
N LEU A 138 3.38 2.52 -1.90
CA LEU A 138 2.24 1.61 -2.03
C LEU A 138 0.98 2.24 -1.42
N VAL A 139 1.08 2.80 -0.21
CA VAL A 139 -0.05 3.50 0.43
C VAL A 139 -0.41 4.77 -0.34
N MET A 140 0.58 5.55 -0.78
CA MET A 140 0.34 6.74 -1.60
C MET A 140 -0.34 6.40 -2.92
N TYR A 141 0.01 5.28 -3.55
CA TYR A 141 -0.65 4.77 -4.74
C TYR A 141 -2.13 4.47 -4.48
N PHE A 142 -2.45 3.74 -3.41
CA PHE A 142 -3.85 3.43 -3.07
C PHE A 142 -4.67 4.70 -2.81
N GLU A 143 -4.13 5.64 -2.03
CA GLU A 143 -4.80 6.89 -1.71
C GLU A 143 -5.05 7.75 -2.96
N LEU A 144 -4.02 7.93 -3.79
CA LEU A 144 -4.15 8.72 -5.02
C LEU A 144 -5.10 8.07 -6.02
N ALA A 145 -5.01 6.75 -6.22
CA ALA A 145 -5.84 6.04 -7.19
C ALA A 145 -7.32 6.02 -6.76
N ASN A 146 -7.60 5.80 -5.46
CA ASN A 146 -8.95 5.95 -4.92
C ASN A 146 -9.43 7.41 -4.97
N GLY A 147 -8.52 8.38 -4.81
CA GLY A 147 -8.78 9.80 -4.96
C GLY A 147 -9.25 10.21 -6.34
N VAL A 148 -8.59 9.70 -7.38
CA VAL A 148 -9.00 9.93 -8.77
C VAL A 148 -10.46 9.53 -8.98
N ILE A 149 -10.88 8.36 -8.48
CA ILE A 149 -12.24 7.85 -8.61
C ILE A 149 -13.23 8.74 -7.83
N ARG A 150 -12.92 9.02 -6.56
CA ARG A 150 -13.80 9.80 -5.68
C ARG A 150 -14.00 11.23 -6.16
N TYR A 151 -12.92 11.90 -6.61
CA TYR A 151 -13.04 13.24 -7.17
C TYR A 151 -13.76 13.24 -8.51
N SER A 152 -13.57 12.21 -9.33
CA SER A 152 -14.30 12.11 -10.60
C SER A 152 -15.80 11.95 -10.38
N MET A 153 -16.21 11.21 -9.34
CA MET A 153 -17.61 11.12 -8.90
C MET A 153 -18.12 12.47 -8.42
N LEU A 154 -17.37 13.15 -7.56
CA LEU A 154 -17.76 14.47 -7.02
C LEU A 154 -17.87 15.53 -8.12
N ASP A 155 -16.89 15.62 -9.02
CA ASP A 155 -16.88 16.57 -10.14
C ASP A 155 -18.05 16.31 -11.08
N THR A 156 -18.26 15.04 -11.45
CA THR A 156 -19.38 14.66 -12.32
C THR A 156 -20.71 15.03 -11.67
N SER A 157 -20.92 14.68 -10.41
CA SER A 157 -22.17 14.93 -9.68
C SER A 157 -22.49 16.42 -9.47
N ILE A 158 -21.46 17.26 -9.25
CA ILE A 158 -21.63 18.72 -9.16
C ILE A 158 -21.99 19.28 -10.54
N ARG A 159 -21.30 18.85 -11.60
CA ARG A 159 -21.52 19.37 -12.96
C ARG A 159 -22.82 18.91 -13.59
N THR A 160 -23.35 17.75 -13.19
CA THR A 160 -24.66 17.25 -13.62
C THR A 160 -25.82 17.77 -12.76
N ASN A 161 -25.56 18.61 -11.75
CA ASN A 161 -26.54 19.09 -10.77
C ASN A 161 -27.25 17.96 -10.00
N GLU A 162 -26.68 16.76 -9.94
CA GLU A 162 -27.22 15.64 -9.16
C GLU A 162 -27.08 15.87 -7.65
N VAL A 163 -25.99 16.53 -7.23
CA VAL A 163 -25.76 16.87 -5.83
C VAL A 163 -25.26 18.31 -5.71
N TYR A 164 -26.03 19.13 -4.99
CA TYR A 164 -25.63 20.48 -4.62
C TYR A 164 -24.81 20.45 -3.34
N VAL A 165 -23.49 20.62 -3.46
CA VAL A 165 -22.59 20.61 -2.30
C VAL A 165 -22.23 22.04 -1.91
N MET A 166 -22.66 22.48 -0.73
CA MET A 166 -22.28 23.79 -0.19
C MET A 166 -20.77 23.79 0.13
N ASN A 167 -20.01 24.67 -0.54
CA ASN A 167 -18.57 24.91 -0.34
C ASN A 167 -17.61 23.75 -0.73
N PRO A 168 -17.47 23.44 -2.04
CA PRO A 168 -16.63 22.35 -2.53
C PRO A 168 -15.14 22.49 -2.14
N LYS A 169 -14.64 23.72 -2.00
CA LYS A 169 -13.24 23.99 -1.61
C LYS A 169 -12.88 23.40 -0.24
N LYS A 170 -13.81 23.41 0.72
CA LYS A 170 -13.59 22.84 2.06
C LYS A 170 -13.46 21.32 2.04
N ILE A 171 -14.19 20.66 1.14
CA ILE A 171 -14.14 19.19 0.96
C ILE A 171 -12.84 18.80 0.28
N VAL A 172 -12.46 19.52 -0.79
CA VAL A 172 -11.18 19.33 -1.49
C VAL A 172 -10.00 19.51 -0.52
N GLY A 173 -10.02 20.54 0.34
CA GLY A 173 -8.96 20.80 1.32
C GLY A 173 -8.80 19.71 2.38
N LYS A 174 -9.90 19.15 2.90
CA LYS A 174 -9.85 18.00 3.83
C LYS A 174 -9.17 16.79 3.18
N TYR A 175 -9.45 16.57 1.90
CA TYR A 175 -8.91 15.43 1.17
C TYR A 175 -7.43 15.62 0.82
N HIS A 176 -7.01 16.82 0.42
CA HIS A 176 -5.59 17.12 0.23
C HIS A 176 -4.77 16.89 1.50
N ARG A 177 -5.36 17.17 2.67
CA ARG A 177 -4.75 16.84 3.96
C ARG A 177 -4.65 15.33 4.18
N SER A 178 -5.66 14.55 3.80
CA SER A 178 -5.64 13.07 3.88
C SER A 178 -4.57 12.45 2.99
N LEU A 179 -4.38 13.00 1.78
CA LEU A 179 -3.33 12.60 0.84
C LEU A 179 -1.91 12.70 1.41
N VAL A 180 -1.70 13.57 2.40
CA VAL A 180 -0.41 13.71 3.10
C VAL A 180 -0.37 12.89 4.39
N ILE A 181 -1.46 12.90 5.18
CA ILE A 181 -1.49 12.23 6.49
C ILE A 181 -1.34 10.71 6.34
N ASN A 182 -2.01 10.09 5.37
CA ASN A 182 -2.03 8.63 5.26
C ASN A 182 -0.67 8.03 4.84
N PRO A 183 0.07 8.60 3.87
CA PRO A 183 1.44 8.16 3.59
C PRO A 183 2.40 8.40 4.76
N VAL A 184 2.25 9.52 5.49
CA VAL A 184 3.08 9.82 6.67
C VAL A 184 2.83 8.82 7.80
N SER A 185 1.57 8.49 8.10
CA SER A 185 1.26 7.48 9.12
C SER A 185 1.77 6.09 8.72
N ALA A 186 1.68 5.73 7.44
CA ALA A 186 2.28 4.51 6.91
C ALA A 186 3.81 4.49 7.05
N ALA A 187 4.49 5.60 6.79
CA ALA A 187 5.94 5.72 6.99
C ALA A 187 6.33 5.46 8.45
N ILE A 188 5.63 6.09 9.39
CA ILE A 188 5.86 5.92 10.83
C ILE A 188 5.63 4.47 11.24
N LEU A 189 4.53 3.85 10.80
CA LEU A 189 4.23 2.44 11.09
C LEU A 189 5.30 1.50 10.50
N ALA A 190 5.73 1.73 9.26
CA ALA A 190 6.77 0.93 8.62
C ALA A 190 8.09 0.98 9.40
N ILE A 191 8.50 2.18 9.86
CA ILE A 191 9.70 2.36 10.68
C ILE A 191 9.58 1.59 12.00
N ILE A 192 8.43 1.66 12.67
CA ILE A 192 8.18 0.93 13.93
C ILE A 192 8.28 -0.59 13.70
N VAL A 193 7.65 -1.10 12.63
CA VAL A 193 7.66 -2.53 12.29
C VAL A 193 9.07 -3.02 11.95
N LEU A 194 9.84 -2.25 11.17
CA LEU A 194 11.22 -2.58 10.85
C LEU A 194 12.16 -2.55 12.05
N SER A 195 11.81 -1.77 13.08
CA SER A 195 12.54 -1.71 14.35
C SER A 195 12.13 -2.81 15.33
N ALA A 196 11.23 -3.74 14.95
CA ALA A 196 10.74 -4.79 15.84
C ALA A 196 11.85 -5.71 16.37
N ASN A 197 12.89 -5.94 15.56
CA ASN A 197 14.08 -6.70 15.96
C ASN A 197 14.97 -5.97 16.98
N THR A 198 14.82 -4.66 17.16
CA THR A 198 15.45 -3.91 18.26
C THR A 198 14.51 -3.80 19.46
N ILE A 199 13.20 -3.60 19.22
CA ILE A 199 12.21 -3.33 20.27
C ILE A 199 11.86 -4.59 21.07
N LEU A 200 11.64 -5.73 20.41
CA LEU A 200 11.24 -6.97 21.07
C LEU A 200 12.32 -7.52 22.02
N PRO A 201 13.61 -7.61 21.62
CA PRO A 201 14.67 -7.98 22.55
C PRO A 201 14.80 -7.02 23.73
N LEU A 202 14.57 -5.72 23.53
CA LEU A 202 14.66 -4.71 24.59
C LEU A 202 13.60 -4.93 25.68
N ILE A 203 12.38 -5.32 25.28
CA ILE A 203 11.29 -5.66 26.22
C ILE A 203 11.54 -7.01 26.88
N VAL A 204 11.90 -8.03 26.10
CA VAL A 204 12.12 -9.41 26.61
C VAL A 204 13.38 -9.48 27.49
N GLY A 205 14.37 -8.63 27.24
CA GLY A 205 15.62 -8.53 28.01
C GLY A 205 15.40 -8.10 29.46
N ILE A 206 14.26 -7.47 29.77
CA ILE A 206 13.85 -7.15 31.14
C ILE A 206 13.56 -8.43 31.93
N PHE A 207 13.11 -9.50 31.26
CA PHE A 207 12.71 -10.75 31.89
C PHE A 207 13.77 -11.86 31.74
N SER A 208 14.45 -11.93 30.60
CA SER A 208 15.50 -12.92 30.35
C SER A 208 16.51 -12.42 29.30
N SER A 209 17.78 -12.33 29.69
CA SER A 209 18.89 -11.93 28.79
C SER A 209 19.11 -12.92 27.65
N ASP A 210 19.11 -14.23 27.94
CA ASP A 210 19.43 -15.26 26.95
C ASP A 210 18.38 -15.32 25.82
N THR A 211 17.10 -15.14 26.13
CA THR A 211 16.03 -15.08 25.12
C THR A 211 16.11 -13.79 24.31
N ALA A 212 16.49 -12.67 24.93
CA ALA A 212 16.65 -11.40 24.23
C ALA A 212 17.80 -11.45 23.22
N THR A 213 18.96 -11.99 23.60
CA THR A 213 20.09 -12.18 22.67
C THR A 213 19.71 -13.11 21.52
N ARG A 214 18.97 -14.20 21.80
CA ARG A 214 18.45 -15.08 20.74
C ARG A 214 17.45 -14.41 19.81
N LEU A 215 16.64 -13.46 20.31
CA LEU A 215 15.70 -12.69 19.50
C LEU A 215 16.39 -11.61 18.67
N GLU A 216 17.44 -11.00 19.21
CA GLU A 216 18.30 -10.02 18.52
C GLU A 216 19.11 -10.70 17.41
N GLU A 217 19.64 -11.89 17.65
CA GLU A 217 20.36 -12.71 16.66
C GLU A 217 19.41 -13.52 15.77
N SER A 218 18.10 -13.52 16.04
CA SER A 218 17.16 -14.33 15.27
C SER A 218 17.03 -13.77 13.86
N VAL A 219 17.54 -14.56 12.91
CA VAL A 219 17.34 -14.38 11.48
C VAL A 219 15.86 -14.34 11.15
N GLU A 220 14.96 -14.91 11.95
CA GLU A 220 13.51 -14.86 11.72
C GLU A 220 12.88 -13.52 12.12
N LEU A 221 13.47 -12.79 13.07
CA LEU A 221 13.03 -11.44 13.48
C LEU A 221 13.66 -10.35 12.59
N ILE A 222 14.91 -10.57 12.16
CA ILE A 222 15.67 -9.68 11.25
C ILE A 222 15.27 -9.89 9.78
N SER A 223 15.07 -11.13 9.36
CA SER A 223 14.73 -11.47 7.98
C SER A 223 13.22 -11.68 7.80
N VAL A 224 12.77 -11.43 6.58
CA VAL A 224 11.64 -12.00 5.82
C VAL A 224 10.33 -12.30 6.56
N TYR A 225 10.30 -12.99 7.69
CA TYR A 225 9.13 -13.14 8.54
C TYR A 225 8.73 -11.83 9.24
N GLY A 226 9.65 -11.00 9.72
CA GLY A 226 9.31 -9.70 10.35
C GLY A 226 8.62 -8.71 9.39
N VAL A 227 9.10 -8.63 8.15
CA VAL A 227 8.55 -7.74 7.11
C VAL A 227 7.28 -8.32 6.47
N ALA A 228 7.23 -9.63 6.20
CA ALA A 228 6.03 -10.25 5.61
C ALA A 228 4.88 -10.34 6.63
N LEU A 229 5.16 -10.71 7.89
CA LEU A 229 4.17 -10.74 8.96
C LEU A 229 3.78 -9.31 9.35
N GLY A 230 4.71 -8.35 9.34
CA GLY A 230 4.42 -6.92 9.51
C GLY A 230 3.54 -6.34 8.40
N THR A 231 3.82 -6.66 7.14
CA THR A 231 3.02 -6.20 5.99
C THR A 231 1.65 -6.86 5.99
N PHE A 232 1.57 -8.17 6.25
CA PHE A 232 0.31 -8.90 6.40
C PHE A 232 -0.50 -8.39 7.60
N PHE A 233 0.13 -8.15 8.74
CA PHE A 233 -0.51 -7.61 9.94
C PHE A 233 -1.02 -6.19 9.71
N VAL A 234 -0.23 -5.31 9.07
CA VAL A 234 -0.71 -3.97 8.66
C VAL A 234 -1.87 -4.11 7.69
N PHE A 235 -1.82 -5.03 6.72
CA PHE A 235 -2.95 -5.28 5.82
C PHE A 235 -4.19 -5.82 6.51
N CYS A 236 -4.05 -6.71 7.50
CA CYS A 236 -5.15 -7.26 8.27
C CYS A 236 -5.70 -6.24 9.28
N VAL A 237 -4.86 -5.40 9.87
CA VAL A 237 -5.28 -4.33 10.79
C VAL A 237 -5.93 -3.20 10.02
N VAL A 238 -5.31 -2.70 8.95
CA VAL A 238 -5.91 -1.66 8.09
C VAL A 238 -7.17 -2.21 7.42
N GLY A 239 -7.10 -3.38 6.79
CA GLY A 239 -8.25 -4.06 6.20
C GLY A 239 -9.34 -4.37 7.21
N GLY A 240 -8.99 -4.74 8.44
CA GLY A 240 -9.90 -4.95 9.56
C GLY A 240 -10.54 -3.66 10.08
N LEU A 241 -9.76 -2.59 10.25
CA LEU A 241 -10.24 -1.25 10.64
C LEU A 241 -11.24 -0.69 9.61
N PHE A 242 -10.95 -0.92 8.33
CA PHE A 242 -11.84 -0.59 7.24
C PHE A 242 -13.07 -1.51 7.25
N ALA A 243 -12.93 -2.83 7.36
CA ALA A 243 -14.06 -3.78 7.43
C ALA A 243 -15.01 -3.50 8.62
N LEU A 244 -14.46 -3.06 9.75
CA LEU A 244 -15.21 -2.62 10.94
C LEU A 244 -15.82 -1.23 10.79
N ASN A 245 -15.56 -0.53 9.67
CA ASN A 245 -16.03 0.82 9.40
C ASN A 245 -15.67 1.81 10.53
N LEU A 246 -14.52 1.57 11.20
CA LEU A 246 -14.05 2.35 12.34
C LEU A 246 -13.88 3.85 12.03
N PRO A 247 -13.42 4.27 10.83
CA PRO A 247 -13.31 5.68 10.48
C PRO A 247 -14.65 6.41 10.54
N ASN A 248 -15.73 5.78 10.07
CA ASN A 248 -17.09 6.33 10.18
C ASN A 248 -17.56 6.37 11.64
N HIS A 249 -17.18 5.38 12.44
CA HIS A 249 -17.54 5.36 13.86
C HIS A 249 -16.85 6.50 14.62
N LEU A 250 -15.56 6.72 14.38
CA LEU A 250 -14.79 7.85 14.92
C LEU A 250 -15.30 9.20 14.40
N GLN A 251 -15.69 9.28 13.13
CA GLN A 251 -16.27 10.49 12.56
C GLN A 251 -17.62 10.82 13.22
N LYS A 252 -18.53 9.85 13.35
CA LYS A 252 -19.80 10.01 14.08
C LYS A 252 -19.59 10.37 15.54
N PHE A 253 -18.55 9.82 16.18
CA PHE A 253 -18.20 10.14 17.57
C PHE A 253 -17.69 11.59 17.71
N ARG A 254 -16.95 12.09 16.72
CA ARG A 254 -16.50 13.50 16.68
C ARG A 254 -17.63 14.46 16.34
N GLU A 255 -18.55 14.07 15.46
CA GLU A 255 -19.74 14.84 15.11
C GLU A 255 -20.68 14.96 16.33
N LYS A 256 -20.91 13.87 17.08
CA LYS A 256 -21.67 13.87 18.35
C LYS A 256 -21.09 14.71 19.49
N ARG A 257 -19.80 15.07 19.43
CA ARG A 257 -19.14 15.95 20.41
C ARG A 257 -19.09 17.42 19.95
N ALA A 258 -19.39 17.67 18.68
CA ALA A 258 -19.45 19.00 18.10
C ALA A 258 -20.88 19.58 18.08
N GLU A 259 -21.89 18.73 18.32
CA GLU A 259 -23.24 19.07 18.79
C GLU A 259 -23.23 19.23 20.32
#